data_AF-A0A0N1IWN1-F1
#
_entry.id   AF-A0A0N1IWN1-F1
#
_cell.length_a   1.000
_cell.length_b   1.000
_cell.length_c   1.000
_cell.angle_alpha   90.00
_cell.angle_beta   90.00
_cell.angle_gamma   90.00
#
_symmetry.space_group_name_H-M   'P 1'
#
loop_
_entity.id
_entity.type
_entity.pdbx_description
1 polymer ?
#
loop_
_entity_poly.entity_id
_entity_poly.type
_entity_poly.pdbx_seq_one_letter_code
_entity_poly.pdbx_strand_id
1 'polypeptide(L)'
;MLMTATHAVLAGIPSQDSGIAAGLQNTARQLGGALGIAVLVTVAHIGAGGQTNEIGITAASQLAGYHAAFLACGVISGLSALASLFLQRNKD
;
A
#
# COMPACT_ATOMS: atom_id res chain seq x y z
N MET A 1 8.87 7.14 -12.15
CA MET A 1 8.44 6.34 -10.99
C MET A 1 7.65 5.10 -11.41
N LEU A 2 6.49 5.24 -12.07
CA LEU A 2 5.72 4.07 -12.54
C LEU A 2 6.42 3.30 -13.66
N MET A 3 6.98 4.00 -14.66
CA MET A 3 7.64 3.37 -15.82
C MET A 3 8.85 2.52 -15.43
N THR A 4 9.63 2.97 -14.43
CA THR A 4 10.77 2.23 -13.89
C THR A 4 10.35 0.98 -13.14
N ALA A 5 9.24 1.01 -12.41
CA ALA A 5 8.70 -0.15 -11.70
C ALA A 5 8.13 -1.20 -12.67
N THR A 6 7.41 -0.79 -13.71
CA THR A 6 6.96 -1.73 -14.75
C THR A 6 8.14 -2.32 -15.51
N HIS A 7 9.16 -1.53 -15.81
CA HIS A 7 10.36 -2.05 -16.49
C HIS A 7 11.08 -3.09 -15.63
N ALA A 8 11.20 -2.87 -14.31
CA ALA A 8 11.79 -3.84 -13.39
C ALA A 8 11.03 -5.18 -13.37
N VAL A 9 9.70 -5.16 -13.46
CA VAL A 9 8.88 -6.38 -13.50
C VAL A 9 9.02 -7.14 -14.81
N LEU A 10 9.25 -6.44 -15.93
CA LEU A 10 9.28 -7.04 -17.27
C LEU A 10 10.70 -7.33 -17.78
N ALA A 11 11.74 -6.79 -17.16
CA ALA A 11 13.12 -6.82 -17.67
C ALA A 11 13.73 -8.23 -17.86
N GLY A 12 13.17 -9.26 -17.23
CA GLY A 12 13.62 -10.66 -17.35
C GLY A 12 12.56 -11.63 -17.88
N ILE A 13 11.42 -11.13 -18.36
CA ILE A 13 10.31 -11.98 -18.79
C ILE A 13 10.41 -12.23 -20.30
N PRO A 14 10.35 -13.49 -20.79
CA PRO A 14 10.26 -13.79 -22.21
C PRO A 14 9.09 -13.07 -22.88
N SER A 15 9.25 -12.64 -24.14
CA SER A 15 8.23 -11.84 -24.86
C SER A 15 6.86 -12.52 -24.94
N GLN A 16 6.83 -13.85 -25.00
CA GLN A 16 5.61 -14.67 -24.98
C GLN A 16 4.82 -14.56 -23.66
N ASP A 17 5.48 -14.25 -22.54
CA ASP A 17 4.89 -14.19 -21.20
C ASP A 17 4.63 -12.75 -20.71
N SER A 18 5.11 -11.74 -21.46
CA SER A 18 4.98 -10.33 -21.11
C SER A 18 3.53 -9.89 -20.88
N GLY A 19 2.56 -10.47 -21.59
CA GLY A 19 1.13 -10.20 -21.39
C GLY A 19 0.63 -10.68 -20.02
N ILE A 20 1.06 -11.86 -19.59
CA ILE A 20 0.69 -12.44 -18.29
C ILE A 20 1.38 -11.68 -17.16
N ALA A 21 2.67 -11.35 -17.32
CA ALA A 21 3.40 -10.55 -16.33
C ALA A 21 2.82 -9.14 -16.18
N ALA A 22 2.45 -8.48 -17.28
CA ALA A 22 1.77 -7.18 -17.25
C ALA A 22 0.38 -7.27 -16.59
N GLY A 23 -0.39 -8.33 -16.89
CA GLY A 23 -1.67 -8.61 -16.26
C GLY A 23 -1.55 -8.80 -14.74
N LEU A 24 -0.58 -9.59 -14.31
CA LEU A 24 -0.29 -9.83 -12.88
C LEU A 24 0.10 -8.52 -12.18
N GLN A 25 0.99 -7.73 -12.78
CA GLN A 25 1.40 -6.44 -12.23
C GLN A 25 0.23 -5.47 -12.07
N ASN A 26 -0.65 -5.43 -13.07
CA ASN A 26 -1.84 -4.58 -13.03
C ASN A 26 -2.80 -5.02 -11.91
N THR A 27 -3.11 -6.32 -11.82
CA THR A 27 -3.95 -6.86 -10.75
C THR A 27 -3.35 -6.62 -9.37
N ALA A 28 -2.06 -6.90 -9.19
CA ALA A 28 -1.35 -6.67 -7.93
C ALA A 28 -1.41 -5.19 -7.53
N ARG A 29 -1.23 -4.26 -8.48
CA ARG A 29 -1.30 -2.82 -8.21
C ARG A 29 -2.71 -2.35 -7.85
N GLN A 30 -3.72 -2.80 -8.58
CA GLN A 30 -5.11 -2.45 -8.29
C GLN A 30 -5.55 -2.99 -6.93
N LEU A 31 -5.25 -4.26 -6.66
CA LEU A 31 -5.57 -4.89 -5.38
C LEU A 31 -4.81 -4.24 -4.23
N GLY A 32 -3.51 -3.98 -4.40
CA GLY A 32 -2.70 -3.29 -3.40
C GLY A 32 -3.22 -1.88 -3.09
N GLY A 33 -3.66 -1.13 -4.11
CA GLY A 33 -4.28 0.18 -3.93
C GLY A 33 -5.58 0.12 -3.12
N ALA A 34 -6.49 -0.80 -3.50
CA ALA A 34 -7.76 -0.98 -2.79
C ALA A 34 -7.56 -1.42 -1.34
N LEU A 35 -6.70 -2.41 -1.10
CA LEU A 35 -6.37 -2.90 0.24
C LEU A 35 -5.70 -1.82 1.09
N GLY A 36 -4.75 -1.07 0.52
CA GLY A 36 -4.07 0.02 1.23
C GLY A 36 -5.04 1.08 1.72
N ILE A 37 -5.96 1.53 0.86
CA ILE A 37 -6.99 2.51 1.25
C ILE A 37 -7.90 1.92 2.32
N ALA A 38 -8.37 0.68 2.16
CA ALA A 38 -9.25 0.02 3.13
C ALA A 38 -8.62 -0.03 4.55
N VAL A 39 -7.34 -0.40 4.63
CA VAL A 39 -6.59 -0.41 5.89
C VAL A 39 -6.46 0.99 6.47
N LEU A 40 -6.03 1.97 5.67
CA LEU A 40 -5.81 3.34 6.15
C LEU A 40 -7.11 4.02 6.62
N VAL A 41 -8.22 3.81 5.91
CA VAL A 41 -9.54 4.31 6.30
C VAL A 41 -10.00 3.66 7.60
N THR A 42 -9.78 2.35 7.76
CA THR A 42 -10.09 1.63 9.00
C THR A 42 -9.30 2.20 10.18
N VAL A 43 -7.99 2.42 10.01
CA VAL A 43 -7.14 3.03 11.03
C VAL A 43 -7.60 4.45 11.37
N ALA A 44 -7.91 5.27 10.36
CA ALA A 44 -8.42 6.62 10.57
C ALA A 44 -9.72 6.62 11.37
N HIS A 45 -10.64 5.71 11.05
CA HIS A 45 -11.93 5.59 11.72
C HIS A 45 -11.78 5.14 13.19
N ILE A 46 -10.94 4.14 13.44
CA ILE A 46 -10.65 3.66 14.81
C ILE A 46 -9.98 4.78 15.61
N GLY A 47 -8.97 5.44 15.05
CA GLY A 47 -8.25 6.53 15.73
C GLY A 47 -9.12 7.78 15.98
N ALA A 48 -10.19 7.98 15.21
CA ALA A 48 -11.16 9.06 15.41
C ALA A 48 -12.21 8.78 16.49
N GLY A 49 -12.15 7.62 17.16
CA GLY A 49 -13.13 7.23 18.17
C GLY A 49 -14.39 6.58 17.61
N GLY A 50 -14.33 5.95 16.43
CA GLY A 50 -15.48 5.29 15.79
C GLY A 50 -16.17 4.19 16.63
N GLN A 51 -15.61 3.81 17.78
CA GLN A 51 -16.20 2.84 18.72
C GLN A 51 -16.89 3.51 19.94
N THR A 52 -16.70 4.81 20.17
CA THR A 52 -17.25 5.50 21.35
C THR A 52 -18.60 6.16 21.02
N ASN A 53 -19.69 5.60 21.54
CA ASN A 53 -21.07 6.01 21.29
C ASN A 53 -21.52 7.29 22.03
N GLU A 54 -20.67 7.93 22.85
CA GLU A 54 -21.16 8.90 23.85
C GLU A 54 -20.91 10.38 23.52
N ILE A 55 -19.95 10.71 22.65
CA ILE A 55 -19.69 12.10 22.23
C ILE A 55 -19.27 12.05 20.76
N GLY A 56 -20.07 12.67 19.88
CA GLY A 56 -19.89 12.59 18.43
C GLY A 56 -18.48 12.95 17.96
N ILE A 57 -18.10 12.45 16.78
CA ILE A 57 -16.79 12.71 16.15
C ILE A 57 -16.56 14.23 16.07
N THR A 58 -15.51 14.72 16.74
CA THR A 58 -15.12 16.13 16.73
C THR A 58 -13.98 16.35 15.73
N ALA A 59 -13.73 17.60 15.33
CA ALA A 59 -12.59 17.92 14.47
C ALA A 59 -11.24 17.46 15.09
N ALA A 60 -11.11 17.53 16.42
CA ALA A 60 -9.93 17.06 17.13
C ALA A 60 -9.76 15.54 17.05
N SER A 61 -10.85 14.76 17.16
CA SER A 61 -10.76 13.30 17.03
C SER A 61 -10.49 12.87 15.59
N GLN A 62 -11.06 13.55 14.58
CA GLN A 62 -10.70 13.29 13.18
C GLN A 62 -9.22 13.54 12.90
N LEU A 63 -8.64 14.62 13.45
CA LEU A 63 -7.22 14.90 13.31
C LEU A 63 -6.36 13.79 13.93
N ALA A 64 -6.73 13.29 15.11
CA ALA A 64 -6.05 12.15 15.74
C ALA A 64 -6.13 10.88 14.88
N GLY A 65 -7.29 10.61 14.27
CA GLY A 65 -7.46 9.51 13.31
C GLY A 65 -6.56 9.63 12.09
N TYR A 66 -6.47 10.82 11.48
CA TYR A 66 -5.56 11.04 10.36
C TYR A 66 -4.09 10.91 10.74
N HIS A 67 -3.68 11.39 11.92
CA HIS A 67 -2.31 11.18 12.40
C HIS A 67 -1.99 9.69 12.53
N ALA A 68 -2.90 8.89 13.10
CA ALA A 68 -2.73 7.45 13.19
C ALA A 68 -2.62 6.79 11.79
N ALA A 69 -3.47 7.20 10.84
CA ALA A 69 -3.43 6.69 9.48
C ALA A 69 -2.14 7.06 8.74
N PHE A 70 -1.62 8.28 8.89
CA PHE A 70 -0.35 8.68 8.29
C PHE A 70 0.85 7.94 8.91
N LEU A 71 0.85 7.72 10.23
CA LEU A 71 1.86 6.88 10.87
C LEU A 71 1.82 5.44 10.33
N ALA A 72 0.62 4.86 10.21
CA ALA A 72 0.46 3.53 9.62
C ALA A 72 0.96 3.48 8.17
N CYS A 73 0.65 4.50 7.37
CA CYS A 73 1.17 4.65 6.00
C CYS A 73 2.70 4.69 5.97
N GLY A 74 3.31 5.46 6.89
CA GLY A 74 4.77 5.52 7.05
C GLY A 74 5.38 4.17 7.40
N VAL A 75 4.78 3.43 8.34
CA VAL A 75 5.23 2.08 8.74
C VAL A 75 5.11 1.10 7.57
N ILE A 76 3.97 1.06 6.88
CA ILE A 76 3.76 0.19 5.70
C ILE A 76 4.77 0.49 4.60
N SER A 77 5.02 1.78 4.33
CA SER A 77 6.01 2.22 3.34
C SER A 77 7.43 1.83 3.76
N GLY A 78 7.77 2.00 5.04
CA GLY A 78 9.07 1.60 5.60
C GLY A 78 9.30 0.09 5.51
N LEU A 79 8.31 -0.71 5.89
CA LEU A 79 8.35 -2.17 5.75
C LEU A 79 8.47 -2.61 4.29
N SER A 80 7.77 -1.94 3.37
CA SER A 80 7.86 -2.23 1.93
C SER A 80 9.25 -1.89 1.38
N ALA A 81 9.85 -0.79 1.83
CA ALA A 81 11.22 -0.43 1.47
C ALA A 81 12.23 -1.45 2.03
N LEU A 82 12.07 -1.88 3.29
CA LEU A 82 12.91 -2.92 3.88
C LEU A 82 12.77 -4.26 3.13
N ALA A 83 11.54 -4.69 2.85
CA ALA A 83 11.29 -5.91 2.07
C ALA A 83 11.93 -5.85 0.68
N SER A 84 11.90 -4.68 0.03
CA SER A 84 12.56 -4.46 -1.25
C SER A 84 14.08 -4.67 -1.18
N LEU A 85 14.73 -4.30 -0.07
CA LEU A 85 16.17 -4.54 0.12
C LEU A 85 16.50 -6.03 0.29
N PHE A 86 15.57 -6.83 0.81
CA PHE A 86 15.74 -8.28 0.97
C PHE A 86 15.41 -9.07 -0.30
N LEU A 87 14.76 -8.47 -1.30
CA LEU A 87 14.59 -9.10 -2.61
C LEU A 87 15.96 -9.20 -3.30
N GLN A 88 16.59 -10.37 -3.19
CA GLN A 88 17.82 -10.68 -3.89
C GLN A 88 17.53 -10.78 -5.39
N ARG A 89 18.34 -10.10 -6.20
CA ARG A 89 18.32 -10.27 -7.66
C ARG A 89 18.98 -11.61 -7.97
N ASN A 90 18.20 -12.68 -8.09
CA ASN A 90 18.71 -13.92 -8.69
C ASN A 90 19.21 -13.58 -10.10
N LYS A 91 20.51 -13.72 -10.30
CA LYS A 91 21.17 -13.62 -11.59
C LYS A 91 21.18 -15.03 -12.17
N ASP A 92 20.06 -15.44 -12.76
CA ASP A 92 20.02 -16.59 -13.66
C ASP A 92 19.62 -16.08 -15.04
#